data_AF-A0A662I0P5-F1
#
_entry.id   AF-A0A662I0P5-F1
#
_cell.length_a   1.000
_cell.length_b   1.000
_cell.length_c   1.000
_cell.angle_alpha   90.00
_cell.angle_beta   90.00
_cell.angle_gamma   90.00
#
_symmetry.space_group_name_H-M   'P 1'
#
loop_
_entity.id
_entity.type
_entity.pdbx_description
1 polymer ?
#
loop_
_entity_poly.entity_id
_entity_poly.type
_entity_poly.pdbx_seq_one_letter_code
_entity_poly.pdbx_strand_id
1 'polypeptide(L)'
;MGLIGVTIVYGNNFVEFTFHDAKRVVEVLERNVPVFKGAASRRNLGTVNEAVKFIIEASREYGKIQILATGPLTNIAKATLVDGELVDRVERIVIMGGVFHSHDVIEAVYLLRNDLYSAKKLK
;
A
#
# COMPACT_ATOMS: atom_id res chain seq x y z
N MET A 1 -5.11 16.78 7.32
CA MET A 1 -4.94 15.43 6.75
C MET A 1 -5.95 15.27 5.63
N GLY A 2 -5.49 15.10 4.38
CA GLY A 2 -6.35 14.93 3.21
C GLY A 2 -6.00 13.63 2.48
N LEU A 3 -6.97 13.04 1.77
CA LEU A 3 -6.73 11.88 0.92
C LEU A 3 -6.01 12.34 -0.35
N ILE A 4 -4.75 11.92 -0.53
CA ILE A 4 -3.89 12.36 -1.64
C ILE A 4 -3.95 11.45 -2.87
N GLY A 5 -4.40 10.21 -2.70
CA GLY A 5 -4.56 9.25 -3.80
C GLY A 5 -5.08 7.91 -3.32
N VAL A 6 -5.63 7.13 -4.26
CA VAL A 6 -6.09 5.77 -4.04
C VAL A 6 -5.27 4.83 -4.90
N THR A 7 -4.70 3.78 -4.29
CA THR A 7 -3.98 2.75 -5.03
C THR A 7 -4.76 1.45 -5.02
N ILE A 8 -4.80 0.77 -6.17
CA ILE A 8 -5.58 -0.45 -6.35
C ILE A 8 -4.65 -1.65 -6.43
N VAL A 9 -5.09 -2.76 -5.85
CA VAL A 9 -4.39 -4.04 -5.82
C VAL A 9 -5.42 -5.15 -6.02
N TYR A 10 -4.99 -6.29 -6.58
CA TYR A 10 -5.80 -7.50 -6.63
C TYR A 10 -6.36 -7.88 -5.25
N GLY A 11 -7.46 -8.62 -5.21
CA GLY A 11 -8.06 -9.07 -3.95
C GLY A 11 -9.43 -9.68 -4.20
N ASN A 12 -10.48 -8.99 -3.76
CA ASN A 12 -11.87 -9.42 -3.89
C ASN A 12 -12.32 -9.67 -5.34
N ASN A 13 -11.66 -9.03 -6.31
CA ASN A 13 -11.87 -9.24 -7.74
C ASN A 13 -10.58 -8.91 -8.51
N PHE A 14 -10.58 -9.08 -9.83
CA PHE A 14 -9.48 -8.68 -10.70
C PHE A 14 -9.21 -7.17 -10.61
N VAL A 15 -7.94 -6.81 -10.78
CA VAL A 15 -7.47 -5.43 -10.61
C VAL A 15 -8.11 -4.48 -11.63
N GLU A 16 -8.49 -4.99 -12.81
CA GLU A 16 -9.21 -4.28 -13.87
C GLU A 16 -10.56 -3.78 -13.39
N PHE A 17 -11.36 -4.65 -12.76
CA PHE A 17 -12.69 -4.33 -12.27
C PHE A 17 -12.62 -3.45 -11.04
N THR A 18 -11.77 -3.81 -10.06
CA THR A 18 -11.61 -3.00 -8.84
C THR A 18 -11.05 -1.61 -9.12
N PHE A 19 -10.23 -1.43 -10.15
CA PHE A 19 -9.77 -0.11 -10.58
C PHE A 19 -10.90 0.73 -11.17
N HIS A 20 -11.73 0.13 -12.02
CA HIS A 20 -12.93 0.78 -12.53
C HIS A 20 -13.89 1.17 -11.39
N ASP A 21 -14.14 0.26 -10.45
CA ASP A 21 -15.05 0.48 -9.32
C ASP A 21 -14.54 1.60 -8.42
N ALA A 22 -13.24 1.64 -8.12
CA ALA A 22 -12.65 2.70 -7.31
C ALA A 22 -12.76 4.07 -7.98
N LYS A 23 -12.52 4.16 -9.30
CA LYS A 23 -12.75 5.40 -10.05
C LYS A 23 -14.20 5.86 -9.94
N ARG A 24 -15.15 4.94 -10.08
CA ARG A 24 -16.58 5.25 -9.97
C ARG A 24 -16.97 5.72 -8.57
N VAL A 25 -16.40 5.13 -7.52
CA VAL A 25 -16.61 5.58 -6.14
C VAL A 25 -16.10 7.01 -5.96
N VAL A 26 -14.88 7.31 -6.41
CA VAL A 26 -14.30 8.66 -6.32
C VAL A 26 -15.14 9.69 -7.09
N GLU A 27 -15.63 9.32 -8.27
CA GLU A 27 -16.51 10.14 -9.10
C GLU A 27 -17.85 10.42 -8.41
N VAL A 28 -18.53 9.39 -7.90
CA VAL A 28 -19.82 9.54 -7.19
C VAL A 28 -19.67 10.36 -5.91
N LEU A 29 -18.53 10.29 -5.25
CA LEU A 29 -18.23 11.11 -4.06
C LEU A 29 -17.78 12.53 -4.40
N GLU A 30 -17.74 12.91 -5.68
CA GLU A 30 -17.30 14.22 -6.19
C GLU A 30 -15.91 14.61 -5.64
N ARG A 31 -15.01 13.64 -5.49
CA ARG A 31 -13.65 13.85 -4.98
C ARG A 31 -12.68 13.93 -6.13
N ASN A 32 -11.88 15.00 -6.17
CA ASN A 32 -10.75 15.10 -7.10
C ASN A 32 -9.52 14.38 -6.53
N VAL A 33 -9.58 13.05 -6.45
CA VAL A 33 -8.50 12.21 -5.92
C VAL A 33 -8.03 11.25 -7.01
N PRO A 34 -6.74 11.22 -7.35
CA PRO A 34 -6.25 10.31 -8.38
C PRO A 34 -6.31 8.85 -7.92
N VAL A 35 -6.65 7.95 -8.85
CA VAL A 35 -6.70 6.51 -8.64
C VAL A 35 -5.64 5.84 -9.51
N PHE A 36 -4.80 5.00 -8.92
CA PHE A 36 -3.68 4.35 -9.61
C PHE A 36 -3.83 2.84 -9.61
N LYS A 37 -3.67 2.23 -10.79
CA LYS A 37 -3.72 0.79 -10.95
C LYS A 37 -2.42 0.16 -10.45
N GLY A 38 -2.53 -0.93 -9.69
CA GLY A 38 -1.39 -1.63 -9.12
C GLY A 38 -1.32 -3.11 -9.51
N ALA A 39 -0.79 -3.93 -8.61
CA ALA A 39 -0.53 -5.33 -8.85
C ALA A 39 -1.81 -6.12 -9.18
N ALA A 40 -1.77 -6.94 -10.24
CA ALA A 40 -2.86 -7.82 -10.66
C ALA A 40 -2.87 -9.17 -9.92
N SER A 41 -1.76 -9.53 -9.26
CA SER A 41 -1.63 -10.73 -8.45
C SER A 41 -0.44 -10.63 -7.51
N ARG A 42 -0.35 -11.56 -6.54
CA ARG A 42 0.82 -11.70 -5.65
C ARG A 42 2.15 -11.88 -6.39
N ARG A 43 2.11 -12.47 -7.59
CA ARG A 43 3.30 -12.70 -8.43
C ARG A 43 3.88 -11.41 -9.01
N ASN A 44 3.14 -10.31 -8.98
CA ASN A 44 3.63 -9.02 -9.47
C ASN A 44 4.49 -8.26 -8.44
N LEU A 45 4.87 -8.87 -7.32
CA LEU A 45 5.85 -8.28 -6.39
C LEU A 45 7.17 -7.90 -7.09
N GLY A 46 7.57 -8.62 -8.15
CA GLY A 46 8.75 -8.28 -8.94
C GLY A 46 8.62 -7.00 -9.78
N THR A 47 7.42 -6.47 -9.99
CA THR A 47 7.13 -5.47 -11.04
C THR A 47 6.79 -4.10 -10.46
N VAL A 48 7.36 -3.03 -11.01
CA VAL A 48 6.97 -1.64 -10.68
C VAL A 48 5.77 -1.23 -11.53
N ASN A 49 4.72 -0.72 -10.88
CA ASN A 49 3.47 -0.27 -11.51
C ASN A 49 3.10 1.16 -11.08
N GLU A 50 1.99 1.71 -11.57
CA GLU A 50 1.59 3.10 -11.30
C GLU A 50 1.31 3.35 -9.82
N ALA A 51 0.65 2.42 -9.13
CA ALA A 51 0.45 2.51 -7.69
C ALA A 51 1.77 2.54 -6.90
N VAL A 52 2.75 1.71 -7.28
CA VAL A 52 4.08 1.69 -6.64
C VAL A 52 4.80 3.03 -6.83
N LYS A 53 4.81 3.55 -8.07
CA LYS A 53 5.43 4.86 -8.37
C LYS A 53 4.78 5.96 -7.56
N PHE A 54 3.45 5.99 -7.53
CA PHE A 54 2.71 6.99 -6.76
C PHE A 54 3.03 6.94 -5.27
N ILE A 55 3.09 5.76 -4.64
CA ILE A 55 3.46 5.64 -3.21
C ILE A 55 4.83 6.29 -2.95
N ILE A 56 5.81 5.99 -3.81
CA ILE A 56 7.18 6.52 -3.68
C ILE A 56 7.19 8.03 -3.88
N GLU A 57 6.62 8.51 -4.99
CA GLU A 57 6.59 9.93 -5.37
C GLU A 57 5.84 10.76 -4.33
N ALA A 58 4.66 10.33 -3.92
CA ALA A 58 3.88 10.98 -2.87
C ALA A 58 4.65 10.99 -1.53
N SER A 59 5.35 9.91 -1.17
CA SER A 59 6.16 9.91 0.07
C SER A 59 7.25 10.97 0.05
N ARG A 60 7.89 11.18 -1.12
CA ARG A 60 8.98 12.15 -1.31
C ARG A 60 8.46 13.58 -1.35
N GLU A 61 7.32 13.79 -2.01
CA GLU A 61 6.69 15.11 -2.13
C GLU A 61 6.17 15.62 -0.79
N TYR A 62 5.40 14.80 -0.08
CA TYR A 62 4.69 15.26 1.12
C TYR A 62 5.49 15.04 2.40
N GLY A 63 6.27 13.95 2.47
CA GLY A 63 6.84 13.47 3.73
C GLY A 63 5.77 13.08 4.76
N LYS A 64 6.12 12.22 5.72
CA LYS A 64 5.22 11.79 6.81
C LYS A 64 3.83 11.33 6.33
N ILE A 65 3.79 10.60 5.23
CA ILE A 65 2.52 10.09 4.69
C ILE A 65 1.94 9.00 5.59
N GLN A 66 0.62 8.83 5.55
CA GLN A 66 -0.06 7.74 6.23
C GLN A 66 -0.73 6.83 5.22
N ILE A 67 -0.60 5.52 5.41
CA ILE A 67 -1.12 4.51 4.49
C ILE A 67 -2.25 3.74 5.19
N LEU A 68 -3.43 3.74 4.59
CA LEU A 68 -4.54 2.86 4.95
C LEU A 68 -4.59 1.70 3.95
N ALA A 69 -4.21 0.50 4.39
CA ALA A 69 -4.16 -0.69 3.56
C ALA A 69 -5.35 -1.62 3.87
N THR A 70 -6.28 -1.73 2.94
CA THR A 70 -7.50 -2.56 3.07
C THR A 70 -7.52 -3.78 2.16
N GLY A 71 -6.38 -4.12 1.57
CA GLY A 71 -6.20 -5.26 0.67
C GLY A 71 -4.76 -5.79 0.73
N PRO A 72 -4.38 -6.70 -0.18
CA PRO A 72 -3.03 -7.25 -0.24
C PRO A 72 -1.93 -6.17 -0.28
N LEU A 73 -0.82 -6.41 0.42
CA LEU A 73 0.24 -5.42 0.62
C LEU A 73 1.26 -5.34 -0.54
N THR A 74 1.00 -6.01 -1.67
CA THR A 74 1.97 -6.19 -2.76
C THR A 74 2.52 -4.87 -3.32
N ASN A 75 1.68 -3.82 -3.47
CA ASN A 75 2.15 -2.51 -3.92
C ASN A 75 3.09 -1.85 -2.89
N ILE A 76 2.75 -1.92 -1.60
CA ILE A 76 3.52 -1.31 -0.50
C ILE A 76 4.85 -2.04 -0.32
N ALA A 77 4.82 -3.38 -0.32
CA ALA A 77 6.01 -4.21 -0.25
C ALA A 77 6.96 -3.88 -1.42
N LYS A 78 6.44 -3.80 -2.65
CA LYS A 78 7.25 -3.43 -3.80
C LYS A 78 7.78 -2.00 -3.73
N ALA A 79 6.98 -1.04 -3.28
CA ALA A 79 7.44 0.34 -3.09
C ALA A 79 8.62 0.41 -2.10
N THR A 80 8.55 -0.36 -1.02
CA THR A 80 9.63 -0.44 -0.01
C THR A 80 10.88 -1.14 -0.54
N LEU A 81 10.72 -2.19 -1.37
CA LEU A 81 11.85 -2.86 -2.03
C LEU A 81 12.56 -1.95 -3.05
N VAL A 82 11.84 -1.03 -3.69
CA VAL A 82 12.39 -0.09 -4.68
C VAL A 82 13.02 1.12 -3.98
N ASP A 83 12.38 1.61 -2.92
CA ASP A 83 12.80 2.77 -2.17
C ASP A 83 12.88 2.43 -0.68
N GLY A 84 14.06 2.00 -0.22
CA GLY A 84 14.26 1.56 1.16
C GLY A 84 14.04 2.66 2.20
N GLU A 85 14.20 3.93 1.83
CA GLU A 85 13.94 5.08 2.70
C GLU A 85 12.44 5.43 2.79
N LEU A 86 11.58 4.75 2.04
CA LEU A 86 10.12 4.93 2.14
C LEU A 86 9.65 4.76 3.58
N VAL A 87 10.29 3.84 4.33
CA VAL A 87 10.04 3.57 5.74
C VAL A 87 10.10 4.83 6.60
N ASP A 88 11.13 5.65 6.39
CA ASP A 88 11.36 6.85 7.18
C ASP A 88 10.35 7.96 6.86
N ARG A 89 9.71 7.87 5.68
CA ARG A 89 8.71 8.83 5.20
C ARG A 89 7.26 8.39 5.49
N VAL A 90 7.03 7.16 5.94
CA VAL A 90 5.70 6.68 6.34
C VAL A 90 5.53 6.84 7.85
N GLU A 91 4.74 7.83 8.26
CA GLU A 91 4.46 8.09 9.69
C GLU A 91 3.61 6.99 10.32
N ARG A 92 2.65 6.45 9.56
CA ARG A 92 1.72 5.43 10.03
C ARG A 92 1.24 4.55 8.89
N ILE A 93 1.15 3.25 9.17
CA ILE A 93 0.38 2.32 8.35
C ILE A 93 -0.73 1.70 9.19
N VAL A 94 -1.96 1.73 8.68
CA VAL A 94 -3.13 1.05 9.26
C VAL A 94 -3.51 -0.06 8.31
N ILE A 95 -3.53 -1.29 8.79
CA ILE A 95 -3.78 -2.48 7.97
C ILE A 95 -5.08 -3.12 8.41
N MET A 96 -6.03 -3.27 7.48
CA MET A 96 -7.21 -4.11 7.65
C MET A 96 -6.90 -5.49 7.07
N GLY A 97 -6.50 -6.43 7.94
CA GLY A 97 -6.17 -7.79 7.58
C GLY A 97 -5.75 -8.60 8.80
N GLY A 98 -5.98 -9.92 8.78
CA GLY A 98 -5.75 -10.76 9.96
C GLY A 98 -6.23 -12.20 9.86
N VAL A 99 -5.75 -12.95 8.86
CA VAL A 99 -5.39 -14.35 9.14
C VAL A 99 -3.87 -14.37 9.08
N PHE A 100 -3.23 -14.55 10.24
CA PHE A 100 -1.78 -14.52 10.40
C PHE A 100 -1.13 -15.71 9.67
N HIS A 101 -0.98 -15.62 8.35
CA HIS A 101 0.02 -16.37 7.63
C HIS A 101 1.30 -15.54 7.61
N SER A 102 2.33 -16.08 8.24
CA SER A 102 3.62 -15.48 8.57
C SER A 102 4.46 -15.00 7.38
N HIS A 103 3.93 -14.98 6.16
CA HIS A 103 4.69 -14.65 4.96
C HIS A 103 4.27 -13.27 4.42
N ASP A 104 2.97 -13.00 4.22
CA ASP A 104 2.55 -11.80 3.49
C ASP A 104 2.55 -10.51 4.32
N VAL A 105 2.08 -10.57 5.57
CA VAL A 105 2.07 -9.39 6.47
C VAL A 105 3.47 -9.17 7.05
N ILE A 106 4.16 -10.26 7.40
CA ILE A 106 5.50 -10.21 7.99
C ILE A 106 6.49 -9.64 6.99
N GLU A 107 6.52 -10.08 5.73
CA GLU A 107 7.50 -9.56 4.76
C GLU A 107 7.30 -8.05 4.50
N ALA A 108 6.07 -7.59 4.29
CA ALA A 108 5.80 -6.16 4.11
C ALA A 108 6.10 -5.34 5.39
N VAL A 109 5.78 -5.87 6.58
CA VAL A 109 6.07 -5.21 7.87
C VAL A 109 7.57 -5.24 8.22
N TYR A 110 8.31 -6.29 7.82
CA TYR A 110 9.76 -6.39 7.99
C TYR A 110 10.49 -5.43 7.07
N LEU A 111 10.09 -5.39 5.80
CA LEU A 111 10.61 -4.42 4.85
C LEU A 111 10.34 -3.00 5.33
N LEU A 112 9.16 -2.76 5.94
CA LEU A 112 8.81 -1.47 6.52
C LEU A 112 9.41 -1.19 7.90
N ARG A 113 9.95 -2.18 8.61
CA ARG A 113 10.59 -2.00 9.91
C ARG A 113 11.61 -3.11 10.12
N ASN A 114 12.87 -2.80 9.81
CA ASN A 114 14.02 -3.61 10.22
C ASN A 114 14.20 -3.70 11.76
N ASP A 115 13.34 -3.05 12.57
CA ASP A 115 13.39 -3.06 14.04
C ASP A 115 12.23 -3.78 14.75
N LEU A 116 11.29 -4.40 14.04
CA LEU A 116 10.09 -4.96 14.67
C LEU A 116 10.29 -6.30 15.42
N TYR A 117 11.46 -6.94 15.33
CA TYR A 117 11.81 -8.03 16.26
C TYR A 117 12.07 -7.53 17.70
N SER A 118 12.01 -6.22 17.95
CA SER A 118 11.91 -5.67 19.31
C SER A 118 10.47 -5.52 19.81
N ALA A 119 9.45 -6.03 19.11
CA ALA A 119 8.10 -6.17 19.66
C ALA A 119 8.10 -7.21 20.80
N LYS A 120 8.52 -6.76 21.98
CA LYS A 120 8.17 -7.36 23.26
C LYS A 120 6.68 -7.70 23.21
N LYS A 121 6.39 -8.99 23.40
CA LYS A 121 5.08 -9.51 23.75
C LYS A 121 4.51 -8.59 24.84
N LEU A 122 3.59 -7.70 24.48
CA LEU A 122 2.81 -6.96 25.45
C LEU A 122 1.94 -8.00 26.15
N LYS A 123 2.14 -8.12 27.46
CA LYS A 123 1.25 -8.87 28.35
C LYS A 123 -0.12 -8.21 28.37
#